data_AF-A0A9Q9K7G0-F1
#
_entry.id   AF-A0A9Q9K7G0-F1
#
_cell.length_a   1.000
_cell.length_b   1.000
_cell.length_c   1.000
_cell.angle_alpha   90.00
_cell.angle_beta   90.00
_cell.angle_gamma   90.00
#
_symmetry.space_group_name_H-M   'P 1'
#
loop_
_entity.id
_entity.type
_entity.pdbx_description
1 polymer ?
#
loop_
_entity_poly.entity_id
_entity_poly.type
_entity_poly.pdbx_seq_one_letter_code
_entity_poly.pdbx_strand_id
1 'polypeptide(L)'
;MKRSKRVKTAKRELKMERMDLISIVLLYAFLILGIVTGIKKLFKYNGLFENLILHASLSIQLHALVYIIELILYCAIIILTIKLTRTFKGESIFSWDNANLLLYISLLIIIYAFITNVSDLLIHVEGQYQHVLNHDIMTSTLLLVIGTFITTVATIYKKSLDIKEEHDLTI
;
A
#
# COMPACT_ATOMS: atom_id res chain seq x y z
N MET A 1 6.15 -45.56 3.03
CA MET A 1 6.43 -44.29 3.76
C MET A 1 6.84 -43.11 2.88
N LYS A 2 7.77 -43.24 1.91
CA LYS A 2 8.23 -42.13 1.03
C LYS A 2 7.13 -41.42 0.21
N ARG A 3 6.14 -42.15 -0.33
CA ARG A 3 5.00 -41.56 -1.07
C ARG A 3 4.10 -40.66 -0.21
N SER A 4 3.85 -41.04 1.05
CA SER A 4 3.01 -40.27 1.99
C SER A 4 3.65 -38.92 2.38
N LYS A 5 4.98 -38.89 2.56
CA LYS A 5 5.73 -37.63 2.77
C LYS A 5 5.63 -36.71 1.55
N ARG A 6 5.89 -37.20 0.33
CA ARG A 6 5.81 -36.37 -0.90
C ARG A 6 4.42 -35.78 -1.15
N VAL A 7 3.35 -36.55 -0.92
CA VAL A 7 1.97 -36.04 -1.06
C VAL A 7 1.65 -34.98 0.00
N LYS A 8 2.15 -35.12 1.23
CA LYS A 8 2.00 -34.08 2.27
C LYS A 8 2.79 -32.81 1.94
N THR A 9 3.99 -32.93 1.36
CA THR A 9 4.80 -31.77 0.95
C THR A 9 4.13 -31.02 -0.21
N ALA A 10 3.73 -31.72 -1.28
CA ALA A 10 3.04 -31.11 -2.41
C ALA A 10 1.71 -30.44 -2.01
N LYS A 11 0.96 -31.03 -1.08
CA LYS A 11 -0.29 -30.44 -0.56
C LYS A 11 -0.04 -29.22 0.33
N ARG A 12 1.13 -29.10 0.96
CA ARG A 12 1.55 -27.91 1.72
C ARG A 12 2.03 -26.79 0.79
N GLU A 13 2.80 -27.12 -0.23
CA GLU A 13 3.26 -26.17 -1.27
C GLU A 13 2.09 -25.55 -2.00
N LEU A 14 1.13 -26.37 -2.47
CA LEU A 14 -0.07 -25.90 -3.16
C LEU A 14 -1.01 -25.09 -2.24
N LYS A 15 -0.93 -25.30 -0.92
CA LYS A 15 -1.67 -24.48 0.07
C LYS A 15 -0.98 -23.14 0.31
N MET A 16 0.36 -23.09 0.36
CA MET A 16 1.11 -21.84 0.45
C MET A 16 0.92 -20.97 -0.79
N GLU A 17 1.01 -21.56 -1.99
CA GLU A 17 0.81 -20.84 -3.25
C GLU A 17 -0.61 -20.23 -3.38
N ARG A 18 -1.63 -20.94 -2.89
CA ARG A 18 -3.00 -20.42 -2.81
C ARG A 18 -3.15 -19.30 -1.79
N MET A 19 -2.45 -19.36 -0.65
CA MET A 19 -2.48 -18.30 0.36
C MET A 19 -1.79 -17.03 -0.13
N ASP A 20 -0.69 -17.16 -0.89
CA ASP A 20 0.01 -16.03 -1.50
C ASP A 20 -0.87 -15.34 -2.55
N LEU A 21 -1.56 -16.12 -3.39
CA LEU A 21 -2.51 -15.59 -4.38
C LEU A 21 -3.66 -14.82 -3.72
N ILE A 22 -4.28 -15.38 -2.68
CA ILE A 22 -5.38 -14.72 -1.94
C ILE A 22 -4.90 -13.41 -1.33
N SER A 23 -3.71 -13.39 -0.74
CA SER A 23 -3.12 -12.19 -0.12
C SER A 23 -2.88 -11.09 -1.15
N ILE A 24 -2.37 -11.43 -2.33
CA ILE A 24 -2.16 -10.48 -3.44
C ILE A 24 -3.50 -9.94 -3.97
N VAL A 25 -4.52 -10.79 -4.12
CA VAL A 25 -5.84 -10.37 -4.59
C VAL A 25 -6.50 -9.43 -3.57
N LEU A 26 -6.42 -9.75 -2.27
CA LEU A 26 -6.92 -8.89 -1.20
C LEU A 26 -6.19 -7.54 -1.20
N LEU A 27 -4.86 -7.54 -1.33
CA LEU A 27 -4.07 -6.31 -1.43
C LEU A 27 -4.59 -5.41 -2.56
N TYR A 28 -4.77 -5.96 -3.77
CA TYR A 28 -5.32 -5.18 -4.89
C TYR A 28 -6.75 -4.70 -4.65
N ALA A 29 -7.61 -5.51 -4.05
CA ALA A 29 -8.97 -5.10 -3.72
C ALA A 29 -8.97 -3.90 -2.76
N PHE A 30 -8.14 -3.93 -1.71
CA PHE A 30 -8.00 -2.80 -0.78
C PHE A 30 -7.44 -1.55 -1.46
N LEU A 31 -6.41 -1.69 -2.30
CA LEU A 31 -5.82 -0.57 -3.04
C LEU A 31 -6.84 0.12 -3.96
N ILE A 32 -7.63 -0.67 -4.71
CA ILE A 32 -8.69 -0.13 -5.58
C ILE A 32 -9.79 0.53 -4.73
N LEU A 33 -10.17 -0.07 -3.61
CA LEU A 33 -11.16 0.49 -2.70
C LEU A 33 -10.72 1.85 -2.14
N GLY A 34 -9.43 2.03 -1.85
CA GLY A 34 -8.87 3.33 -1.47
C GLY A 34 -9.04 4.39 -2.57
N ILE A 35 -8.78 4.05 -3.83
CA ILE A 35 -8.98 4.98 -4.96
C ILE A 35 -10.47 5.34 -5.11
N VAL A 36 -11.35 4.34 -5.14
CA VAL A 36 -12.80 4.53 -5.35
C VAL A 36 -13.39 5.39 -4.23
N THR A 37 -13.02 5.11 -2.98
CA THR A 37 -13.46 5.91 -1.83
C THR A 37 -12.90 7.33 -1.88
N GLY A 38 -11.63 7.50 -2.29
CA GLY A 38 -11.00 8.80 -2.47
C GLY A 38 -11.72 9.67 -3.51
N ILE A 39 -12.01 9.12 -4.68
CA ILE A 39 -12.76 9.79 -5.75
C ILE A 39 -14.20 10.11 -5.29
N LYS A 40 -14.87 9.17 -4.62
CA LYS A 40 -16.23 9.40 -4.10
C LYS A 40 -16.28 10.56 -3.10
N LYS A 41 -15.26 10.70 -2.25
CA LYS A 41 -15.14 11.82 -1.30
C LYS A 41 -14.97 13.16 -2.02
N LEU A 42 -14.19 13.23 -3.09
CA LEU A 42 -14.07 14.43 -3.92
C LEU A 42 -15.42 14.86 -4.54
N PHE A 43 -16.19 13.91 -5.07
CA PHE A 43 -17.54 14.21 -5.58
C PHE A 43 -18.47 14.70 -4.47
N LYS A 44 -18.46 14.02 -3.31
CA LYS A 44 -19.27 14.44 -2.16
C LYS A 44 -18.88 15.83 -1.67
N TYR A 45 -17.59 16.13 -1.67
CA TYR A 45 -17.04 17.42 -1.28
C TYR A 45 -17.46 18.52 -2.23
N ASN A 46 -17.36 18.30 -3.54
CA ASN A 46 -17.85 19.27 -4.53
C ASN A 46 -19.36 19.51 -4.41
N GLY A 47 -20.13 18.49 -4.04
CA GLY A 47 -21.57 18.61 -3.77
C GLY A 47 -21.94 19.40 -2.52
N LEU A 48 -20.98 19.81 -1.68
CA LEU A 48 -21.23 20.70 -0.54
C LEU A 48 -21.35 22.17 -0.94
N PHE A 49 -20.96 22.53 -2.16
CA PHE A 49 -20.99 23.91 -2.63
C PHE A 49 -22.18 24.12 -3.58
N GLU A 50 -22.99 25.15 -3.29
CA GLU A 50 -24.06 25.60 -4.19
C GLU A 50 -23.49 26.28 -5.45
N ASN A 51 -22.31 26.89 -5.31
CA ASN A 51 -21.54 27.54 -6.38
C ASN A 51 -20.22 26.80 -6.64
N LEU A 52 -19.48 27.18 -7.69
CA LEU A 52 -18.16 26.60 -7.95
C LEU A 52 -17.23 26.77 -6.74
N ILE A 53 -16.46 25.71 -6.39
CA ILE A 53 -15.49 25.69 -5.29
C ILE A 53 -14.51 26.87 -5.28
N LEU A 54 -14.26 27.49 -6.43
CA LEU A 54 -13.45 28.70 -6.58
C LEU A 54 -13.96 29.91 -5.78
N HIS A 55 -15.22 29.89 -5.34
CA HIS A 55 -15.82 30.93 -4.49
C HIS A 55 -15.73 30.61 -2.99
N ALA A 56 -15.24 29.41 -2.62
CA ALA A 56 -15.02 29.05 -1.22
C ALA A 56 -13.80 29.77 -0.63
N SER A 57 -13.65 29.74 0.69
CA SER A 57 -12.47 30.32 1.34
C SER A 57 -11.18 29.63 0.90
N LEU A 58 -10.05 30.37 0.94
CA LEU A 58 -8.75 29.85 0.51
C LEU A 58 -8.37 28.58 1.27
N SER A 59 -8.65 28.49 2.58
CA SER A 59 -8.37 27.30 3.39
C SER A 59 -9.12 26.06 2.88
N ILE A 60 -10.38 26.21 2.48
CA ILE A 60 -11.20 25.14 1.91
C ILE A 60 -10.60 24.68 0.57
N GLN A 61 -10.23 25.64 -0.29
CA GLN A 61 -9.60 25.32 -1.59
C GLN A 61 -8.25 24.61 -1.41
N LEU A 62 -7.42 25.06 -0.47
CA LEU A 62 -6.13 24.45 -0.15
C LEU A 62 -6.30 23.04 0.42
N HIS A 63 -7.30 22.82 1.29
CA HIS A 63 -7.60 21.50 1.82
C HIS A 63 -7.97 20.50 0.71
N ALA A 64 -8.80 20.93 -0.25
CA ALA A 64 -9.14 20.11 -1.42
C ALA A 64 -7.92 19.83 -2.31
N LEU A 65 -7.07 20.83 -2.53
CA LEU A 65 -5.84 20.68 -3.32
C LEU A 65 -4.88 19.67 -2.69
N VAL A 66 -4.67 19.77 -1.37
CA VAL A 66 -3.83 18.82 -0.63
C VAL A 66 -4.39 17.40 -0.76
N TYR A 67 -5.68 17.23 -0.56
CA TYR A 67 -6.32 15.91 -0.69
C TYR A 67 -6.16 15.32 -2.10
N ILE A 68 -6.22 16.16 -3.16
CA ILE A 68 -5.95 15.71 -4.54
C ILE A 68 -4.49 15.26 -4.70
N ILE A 69 -3.53 16.00 -4.14
CA ILE A 69 -2.11 15.63 -4.16
C ILE A 69 -1.90 14.30 -3.43
N GLU A 70 -2.52 14.11 -2.27
CA GLU A 70 -2.49 12.85 -1.53
C GLU A 70 -3.06 11.68 -2.33
N LEU A 71 -4.17 11.89 -3.06
CA LEU A 71 -4.77 10.87 -3.93
C LEU A 71 -3.85 10.50 -5.10
N ILE A 72 -3.13 11.49 -5.67
CA ILE A 72 -2.13 11.24 -6.73
C ILE A 72 -0.95 10.44 -6.18
N LEU A 73 -0.44 10.81 -5.00
CA LEU A 73 0.64 10.08 -4.32
C LEU A 73 0.22 8.64 -4.01
N TYR A 74 -1.01 8.46 -3.52
CA TYR A 74 -1.60 7.15 -3.25
C TYR A 74 -1.66 6.30 -4.52
N CYS A 75 -2.09 6.86 -5.66
CA CYS A 75 -2.06 6.17 -6.94
C CYS A 75 -0.64 5.77 -7.37
N ALA A 76 0.34 6.65 -7.16
CA ALA A 76 1.74 6.35 -7.47
C ALA A 76 2.28 5.18 -6.63
N ILE A 77 1.97 5.16 -5.32
CA ILE A 77 2.33 4.05 -4.42
C ILE A 77 1.70 2.73 -4.89
N ILE A 78 0.44 2.76 -5.33
CA ILE A 78 -0.25 1.59 -5.88
C ILE A 78 0.47 1.05 -7.12
N ILE A 79 0.81 1.92 -8.06
CA ILE A 79 1.49 1.52 -9.30
C ILE A 79 2.83 0.84 -8.99
N LEU A 80 3.62 1.42 -8.09
CA LEU A 80 4.89 0.83 -7.67
C LEU A 80 4.71 -0.48 -6.91
N THR A 81 3.68 -0.58 -6.06
CA THR A 81 3.34 -1.82 -5.34
C THR A 81 2.93 -2.95 -6.30
N ILE A 82 2.15 -2.64 -7.34
CA ILE A 82 1.82 -3.58 -8.41
C ILE A 82 3.08 -4.00 -9.18
N LYS A 83 3.98 -3.05 -9.48
CA LYS A 83 5.24 -3.36 -10.16
C LYS A 83 6.09 -4.33 -9.34
N LEU A 84 6.24 -4.07 -8.05
CA LEU A 84 7.02 -4.90 -7.13
C LEU A 84 6.42 -6.30 -6.94
N THR A 85 5.10 -6.41 -6.85
CA THR A 85 4.39 -7.70 -6.75
C THR A 85 4.49 -8.57 -7.99
N ARG A 86 4.66 -7.97 -9.18
CA ARG A 86 4.96 -8.73 -10.40
C ARG A 86 6.36 -9.31 -10.37
N THR A 87 7.35 -8.60 -9.83
CA THR A 87 8.73 -9.10 -9.74
C THR A 87 8.87 -10.25 -8.75
N PHE A 88 8.04 -10.32 -7.71
CA PHE A 88 8.01 -11.44 -6.76
C PHE A 88 7.66 -12.80 -7.41
N LYS A 89 7.08 -12.82 -8.62
CA LYS A 89 6.82 -14.07 -9.37
C LYS A 89 8.06 -14.62 -10.10
N GLY A 90 9.16 -13.89 -10.13
CA GLY A 90 10.45 -14.31 -10.71
C GLY A 90 11.51 -14.61 -9.64
N GLU A 91 12.54 -15.39 -10.00
CA GLU A 91 13.50 -15.99 -9.05
C GLU A 91 14.45 -15.02 -8.32
N SER A 92 14.42 -13.70 -8.54
CA SER A 92 15.34 -12.77 -7.88
C SER A 92 14.65 -11.62 -7.17
N ILE A 93 14.10 -11.93 -6.00
CA ILE A 93 13.65 -10.92 -5.04
C ILE A 93 14.78 -9.93 -4.69
N PHE A 94 16.03 -10.42 -4.62
CA PHE A 94 17.22 -9.68 -4.21
C PHE A 94 17.90 -8.86 -5.34
N SER A 95 17.16 -8.45 -6.37
CA SER A 95 17.72 -7.53 -7.37
C SER A 95 17.82 -6.11 -6.81
N TRP A 96 18.84 -5.38 -7.24
CA TRP A 96 18.99 -3.94 -6.95
C TRP A 96 17.76 -3.13 -7.39
N ASP A 97 17.11 -3.53 -8.47
CA ASP A 97 15.90 -2.90 -8.98
C ASP A 97 14.72 -3.03 -8.00
N ASN A 98 14.55 -4.19 -7.38
CA ASN A 98 13.50 -4.40 -6.36
C ASN A 98 13.79 -3.61 -5.09
N ALA A 99 15.07 -3.52 -4.68
CA ALA A 99 15.47 -2.70 -3.54
C ALA A 99 15.20 -1.21 -3.77
N ASN A 100 15.51 -0.70 -4.96
CA ASN A 100 15.20 0.68 -5.36
C ASN A 100 13.69 0.93 -5.39
N LEU A 101 12.90 -0.03 -5.92
CA LEU A 101 11.44 0.04 -5.90
C LEU A 101 10.87 0.14 -4.48
N LEU A 102 11.38 -0.68 -3.56
CA LEU A 102 10.97 -0.64 -2.16
C LEU A 102 11.33 0.71 -1.52
N LEU A 103 12.52 1.23 -1.81
CA LEU A 103 12.96 2.54 -1.33
C LEU A 103 12.03 3.64 -1.85
N TYR A 104 11.69 3.65 -3.14
CA TYR A 104 10.76 4.64 -3.71
C TYR A 104 9.36 4.55 -3.10
N ILE A 105 8.84 3.34 -2.89
CA ILE A 105 7.55 3.13 -2.21
C ILE A 105 7.61 3.72 -0.79
N SER A 106 8.67 3.40 -0.04
CA SER A 106 8.88 3.91 1.32
C SER A 106 8.94 5.45 1.34
N LEU A 107 9.70 6.05 0.43
CA LEU A 107 9.85 7.50 0.33
C LEU A 107 8.53 8.19 0.00
N LEU A 108 7.73 7.64 -0.91
CA LEU A 108 6.40 8.18 -1.22
C LEU A 108 5.43 8.05 -0.05
N ILE A 109 5.49 6.96 0.72
CA ILE A 109 4.68 6.78 1.93
C ILE A 109 5.08 7.82 2.99
N ILE A 110 6.37 8.09 3.17
CA ILE A 110 6.87 9.12 4.09
C ILE A 110 6.37 10.51 3.65
N ILE A 111 6.46 10.83 2.35
CA ILE A 111 5.96 12.09 1.79
C ILE A 111 4.46 12.22 2.00
N TYR A 112 3.69 11.16 1.73
CA TYR A 112 2.26 11.11 1.99
C TYR A 112 1.96 11.43 3.46
N ALA A 113 2.59 10.70 4.38
CA ALA A 113 2.38 10.88 5.81
C ALA A 113 2.77 12.30 6.27
N PHE A 114 3.86 12.85 5.74
CA PHE A 114 4.29 14.21 6.04
C PHE A 114 3.24 15.24 5.59
N ILE A 115 2.77 15.13 4.34
CA ILE A 115 1.75 16.04 3.80
C ILE A 115 0.46 15.98 4.64
N THR A 116 -0.02 14.78 4.97
CA THR A 116 -1.22 14.60 5.79
C THR A 116 -1.11 15.30 7.13
N ASN A 117 -0.04 15.03 7.89
CA ASN A 117 0.15 15.62 9.22
C ASN A 117 0.35 17.15 9.16
N VAL A 118 1.08 17.65 8.16
CA VAL A 118 1.28 19.08 7.99
C VAL A 118 -0.02 19.78 7.59
N SER A 119 -0.84 19.14 6.77
CA SER A 119 -2.13 19.70 6.33
C SER A 119 -3.13 19.81 7.48
N ASP A 120 -3.22 18.79 8.33
CA ASP A 120 -4.07 18.81 9.52
C ASP A 120 -3.64 19.89 10.52
N LEU A 121 -2.33 20.15 10.60
CA LEU A 121 -1.78 21.16 11.50
C LEU A 121 -1.97 22.59 10.97
N LEU A 122 -1.76 22.82 9.68
CA LEU A 122 -1.69 24.16 9.09
C LEU A 122 -3.00 24.63 8.45
N ILE A 123 -3.82 23.71 7.96
CA ILE A 123 -5.04 24.04 7.20
C ILE A 123 -6.25 23.79 8.09
N HIS A 124 -6.63 24.81 8.86
CA HIS A 124 -7.81 24.72 9.71
C HIS A 124 -9.08 24.87 8.86
N VAL A 125 -9.85 23.79 8.75
CA VAL A 125 -11.15 23.76 8.07
C VAL A 125 -12.16 23.12 8.99
N GLU A 126 -13.26 23.81 9.25
CA GLU A 126 -14.24 23.34 10.23
C GLU A 126 -15.39 22.54 9.57
N GLY A 127 -15.97 21.66 10.38
CA GLY A 127 -17.25 21.02 10.11
C GLY A 127 -17.24 20.01 8.97
N GLN A 128 -18.24 20.11 8.08
CA GLN A 128 -18.53 19.10 7.07
C GLN A 128 -17.44 18.94 6.01
N TYR A 129 -16.63 19.97 5.75
CA TYR A 129 -15.57 19.94 4.74
C TYR A 129 -14.42 19.02 5.15
N GLN A 130 -13.94 19.15 6.40
CA GLN A 130 -12.89 18.28 6.96
C GLN A 130 -13.38 16.85 7.11
N HIS A 131 -14.64 16.66 7.54
CA HIS A 131 -15.20 15.33 7.72
C HIS A 131 -15.34 14.58 6.38
N VAL A 132 -15.65 15.28 5.28
CA VAL A 132 -15.83 14.64 3.96
C VAL A 132 -14.49 14.25 3.34
N LEU A 133 -13.48 15.11 3.43
CA LEU A 133 -12.12 14.85 2.93
C LEU A 133 -11.18 14.28 4.01
N ASN A 134 -11.65 13.32 4.82
CA ASN A 134 -10.76 12.61 5.73
C ASN A 134 -9.87 11.59 4.99
N HIS A 135 -8.69 11.33 5.52
CA HIS A 135 -7.69 10.45 4.93
C HIS A 135 -7.67 9.02 5.52
N ASP A 136 -8.54 8.72 6.50
CA ASP A 136 -8.54 7.48 7.29
C ASP A 136 -8.45 6.19 6.46
N ILE A 137 -9.27 6.09 5.41
CA ILE A 137 -9.33 4.89 4.55
C ILE A 137 -8.05 4.73 3.75
N MET A 138 -7.51 5.82 3.20
CA MET A 138 -6.28 5.80 2.42
C MET A 138 -5.09 5.46 3.33
N THR A 139 -5.00 6.09 4.49
CA THR A 139 -3.97 5.81 5.51
C THR A 139 -4.04 4.36 6.01
N SER A 140 -5.23 3.86 6.33
CA SER A 140 -5.42 2.45 6.74
C SER A 140 -5.00 1.48 5.64
N THR A 141 -5.27 1.82 4.38
CA THR A 141 -4.86 0.99 3.25
C THR A 141 -3.34 1.01 3.06
N LEU A 142 -2.69 2.16 3.21
CA LEU A 142 -1.24 2.25 3.18
C LEU A 142 -0.58 1.46 4.33
N LEU A 143 -1.16 1.49 5.53
CA LEU A 143 -0.70 0.65 6.65
C LEU A 143 -0.78 -0.84 6.31
N LEU A 144 -1.83 -1.28 5.62
CA LEU A 144 -1.97 -2.65 5.15
C LEU A 144 -0.89 -3.01 4.11
N VAL A 145 -0.58 -2.08 3.20
CA VAL A 145 0.53 -2.23 2.24
C VAL A 145 1.87 -2.41 2.98
N ILE A 146 2.17 -1.53 3.95
CA ILE A 146 3.39 -1.61 4.77
C ILE A 146 3.46 -2.94 5.52
N GLY A 147 2.38 -3.34 6.19
CA GLY A 147 2.32 -4.62 6.91
C GLY A 147 2.53 -5.84 6.01
N THR A 148 1.96 -5.81 4.81
CA THR A 148 2.18 -6.86 3.80
C THR A 148 3.64 -6.90 3.34
N PHE A 149 4.29 -5.75 3.19
CA PHE A 149 5.71 -5.69 2.86
C PHE A 149 6.59 -6.24 3.98
N ILE A 150 6.37 -5.83 5.23
CA ILE A 150 7.15 -6.29 6.38
C ILE A 150 7.03 -7.82 6.53
N THR A 151 5.81 -8.36 6.43
CA THR A 151 5.59 -9.81 6.53
C THR A 151 6.25 -10.58 5.39
N THR A 152 6.23 -10.04 4.18
CA THR A 152 6.91 -10.62 3.01
C THR A 152 8.42 -10.66 3.23
N VAL A 153 9.03 -9.51 3.58
CA VAL A 153 10.48 -9.40 3.86
C VAL A 153 10.90 -10.32 5.00
N ALA A 154 10.13 -10.37 6.10
CA ALA A 154 10.43 -11.24 7.24
C ALA A 154 10.40 -12.74 6.86
N THR A 155 9.42 -13.15 6.04
CA THR A 155 9.31 -14.54 5.57
C THR A 155 10.49 -14.92 4.67
N ILE A 156 10.91 -14.00 3.81
CA ILE A 156 12.06 -14.20 2.91
C ILE A 156 13.36 -14.24 3.71
N TYR A 157 13.55 -13.28 4.62
CA TYR A 157 14.74 -13.22 5.49
C TYR A 157 14.92 -14.52 6.29
N LYS A 158 13.82 -15.06 6.82
CA LYS A 158 13.83 -16.36 7.51
C LYS A 158 14.28 -17.50 6.57
N LYS A 159 13.72 -17.59 5.36
CA LYS A 159 14.15 -18.60 4.38
C LYS A 159 15.63 -18.44 4.00
N SER A 160 16.13 -17.21 3.88
CA SER A 160 17.55 -16.95 3.59
C SER A 160 18.47 -17.36 4.75
N LEU A 161 18.04 -17.17 6.00
CA LEU A 161 18.76 -17.68 7.17
C LEU A 161 18.79 -19.20 7.20
N ASP A 162 17.64 -19.86 6.97
CA ASP A 162 17.54 -21.31 6.97
C ASP A 162 18.47 -21.95 5.91
N ILE A 163 18.59 -21.34 4.72
CA ILE A 163 19.53 -21.79 3.66
C ILE A 163 20.99 -21.59 4.08
N LYS A 164 21.31 -20.47 4.72
CA LYS A 164 22.67 -20.20 5.19
C LYS A 164 23.08 -21.20 6.27
N GLU A 165 22.17 -21.52 7.18
CA GLU A 165 22.39 -22.50 8.25
C GLU A 165 22.58 -23.91 7.68
N GLU A 166 21.79 -24.30 6.67
CA GLU A 166 21.96 -25.58 5.97
C GLU A 166 23.30 -25.65 5.21
N HIS A 167 23.74 -24.55 4.60
CA HIS A 167 24.99 -24.49 3.85
C HIS A 167 26.24 -24.39 4.75
N ASP A 168 26.15 -23.73 5.91
CA ASP A 168 27.21 -23.71 6.94
C ASP A 168 27.37 -25.07 7.63
N LEU A 169 26.31 -25.90 7.68
CA LEU A 169 26.37 -27.28 8.19
C LEU A 169 26.91 -28.31 7.18
N THR A 170 27.06 -27.92 5.90
CA THR A 170 27.45 -28.83 4.80
C THR A 170 28.90 -28.63 4.34
N ILE A 171 29.56 -27.52 4.72
CA ILE A 171 31.00 -27.26 4.52
C ILE A 171 31.76 -27.78 5.74
#